data_AF-A0A7C2TXR1-F1
#
_entry.id   AF-A0A7C2TXR1-F1
#
_cell.length_a   1.000
_cell.length_b   1.000
_cell.length_c   1.000
_cell.angle_alpha   90.00
_cell.angle_beta   90.00
_cell.angle_gamma   90.00
#
_symmetry.space_group_name_H-M   'P 1'
#
loop_
_entity.id
_entity.type
_entity.pdbx_description
1 polymer ?
#
loop_
_entity_poly.entity_id
_entity_poly.type
_entity_poly.pdbx_seq_one_letter_code
_entity_poly.pdbx_strand_id
1 'polypeptide(L)'
;MIVRTEKGRHIFHLEFKTKYNRRELRKILGYAGGLTVKYNLDVTTILYLIKPPSKRAKDLGLYQSMPFDEPTNQFGFKVVQLCDFSKAILDGDKRFISLVPLLPELVEKPNIAVLHRQRELIRSQQDPVRRAELYYYTLAFAERHFSKKFIRSLFKEDREMYEHWERVPIVGDMMDEQKQKGRILAFQENIMAILSSRFGVENGKIARIVNSIDDPKKLRTIFQRVLKAKALDTVVDMLQKAKPSAKRKTAKA
;
A
#
# COMPACT_ATOMS: atom_id res chain seq x y z
N MET A 1 13.07 -3.73 -3.95
CA MET A 1 14.27 -3.49 -3.12
C MET A 1 15.45 -4.24 -3.73
N ILE A 2 16.58 -3.58 -3.97
CA ILE A 2 17.81 -4.26 -4.42
C ILE A 2 18.58 -4.68 -3.18
N VAL A 3 18.94 -5.95 -3.08
CA VAL A 3 19.67 -6.52 -1.94
C VAL A 3 20.93 -7.21 -2.46
N ARG A 4 22.03 -7.07 -1.73
CA ARG A 4 23.24 -7.85 -2.00
C ARG A 4 23.18 -9.12 -1.15
N THR A 5 23.28 -10.25 -1.80
CA THR A 5 23.34 -11.59 -1.18
C THR A 5 24.71 -12.21 -1.47
N GLU A 6 25.01 -13.35 -0.84
CA GLU A 6 26.20 -14.15 -1.15
C GLU A 6 26.26 -14.57 -2.63
N LYS A 7 25.10 -14.72 -3.28
CA LYS A 7 24.96 -15.07 -4.70
C LYS A 7 24.98 -13.87 -5.65
N GLY A 8 25.21 -12.66 -5.13
CA GLY A 8 25.24 -11.43 -5.91
C GLY A 8 24.07 -10.48 -5.63
N ARG A 9 23.88 -9.49 -6.51
CA ARG A 9 22.79 -8.51 -6.39
C ARG A 9 21.48 -9.13 -6.87
N HIS A 10 20.42 -8.91 -6.10
CA HIS A 10 19.10 -9.49 -6.33
C HIS A 10 18.01 -8.46 -6.09
N ILE A 11 16.87 -8.59 -6.75
CA ILE A 11 15.70 -7.72 -6.53
C ILE A 11 14.63 -8.49 -5.76
N PHE A 12 14.26 -7.98 -4.59
CA PHE A 12 13.02 -8.36 -3.91
C PHE A 12 11.89 -7.43 -4.33
N HIS A 13 10.88 -8.02 -4.96
CA HIS A 13 9.64 -7.36 -5.33
C HIS A 13 8.57 -7.75 -4.30
N LEU A 14 8.21 -6.81 -3.42
CA LEU A 14 7.27 -7.04 -2.33
C LEU A 14 5.90 -6.46 -2.71
N GLU A 15 4.87 -7.29 -2.65
CA GLU A 15 3.50 -6.93 -2.99
C GLU A 15 2.57 -7.24 -1.82
N PHE A 16 1.69 -6.31 -1.47
CA PHE A 16 0.74 -6.47 -0.36
C PHE A 16 -0.68 -6.49 -0.90
N LYS A 17 -1.43 -7.55 -0.62
CA LYS A 17 -2.81 -7.71 -1.09
C LYS A 17 -3.72 -8.15 0.03
N THR A 18 -4.91 -7.56 0.08
CA THR A 18 -5.94 -7.97 1.05
C THR A 18 -6.50 -9.35 0.72
N LYS A 19 -6.70 -9.64 -0.57
CA LYS A 19 -7.25 -10.91 -1.06
C LYS A 19 -6.47 -11.38 -2.28
N TYR A 20 -6.46 -12.68 -2.49
CA TYR A 20 -5.91 -13.28 -3.70
C TYR A 20 -6.82 -12.98 -4.91
N ASN A 21 -6.24 -12.42 -5.99
CA ASN A 21 -6.94 -12.14 -7.24
C ASN A 21 -6.03 -12.45 -8.43
N ARG A 22 -6.41 -13.45 -9.25
CA ARG A 22 -5.62 -13.89 -10.41
C ARG A 22 -5.41 -12.79 -11.45
N ARG A 23 -6.37 -11.87 -11.62
CA ARG A 23 -6.23 -10.73 -12.57
C ARG A 23 -5.13 -9.77 -12.13
N GLU A 24 -4.95 -9.60 -10.83
CA GLU A 24 -3.91 -8.73 -10.28
C GLU A 24 -2.52 -9.36 -10.35
N LEU A 25 -2.44 -10.69 -10.27
CA LEU A 25 -1.17 -11.40 -10.45
C LEU A 25 -0.52 -11.04 -11.78
N ARG A 26 -1.29 -10.94 -12.87
CA ARG A 26 -0.74 -10.55 -14.18
C ARG A 26 0.02 -9.21 -14.14
N LYS A 27 -0.44 -8.25 -13.34
CA LYS A 27 0.27 -6.97 -13.15
C LYS A 27 1.59 -7.18 -12.43
N ILE A 28 1.57 -7.99 -11.37
CA ILE A 28 2.77 -8.36 -10.59
C ILE A 28 3.82 -9.02 -11.49
N LEU A 29 3.41 -9.90 -12.41
CA LEU A 29 4.29 -10.50 -13.43
C LEU A 29 4.94 -9.44 -14.32
N GLY A 30 4.12 -8.52 -14.84
CA GLY A 30 4.60 -7.44 -15.71
C GLY A 30 5.63 -6.57 -15.00
N TYR A 31 5.41 -6.26 -13.72
CA TYR A 31 6.40 -5.52 -12.91
C TYR A 31 7.68 -6.32 -12.69
N ALA A 32 7.58 -7.60 -12.32
CA ALA A 32 8.75 -8.44 -12.12
C ALA A 32 9.60 -8.54 -13.41
N GLY A 33 8.98 -8.85 -14.55
CA GLY A 33 9.68 -8.89 -15.84
C GLY A 33 10.29 -7.55 -16.23
N GLY A 34 9.56 -6.45 -16.02
CA GLY A 34 10.08 -5.10 -16.26
C GLY A 34 11.28 -4.75 -15.38
N LEU A 35 11.30 -5.20 -14.12
CA LEU A 35 12.45 -5.03 -13.22
C LEU A 35 13.64 -5.86 -13.69
N THR A 36 13.43 -7.11 -14.10
CA THR A 36 14.50 -7.97 -14.64
C THR A 36 15.15 -7.32 -15.85
N VAL A 37 14.36 -6.89 -16.83
CA VAL A 37 14.88 -6.24 -18.05
C VAL A 37 15.61 -4.94 -17.73
N LYS A 38 15.03 -4.10 -16.87
CA LYS A 38 15.58 -2.78 -16.58
C LYS A 38 16.91 -2.83 -15.84
N TYR A 39 17.07 -3.77 -14.91
CA TYR A 39 18.22 -3.83 -14.01
C TYR A 39 19.20 -4.95 -14.34
N ASN A 40 18.85 -5.86 -15.25
CA ASN A 40 19.60 -7.07 -15.56
C ASN A 40 19.96 -7.88 -14.29
N LEU A 41 18.98 -8.03 -13.39
CA LEU A 41 19.10 -8.76 -12.13
C LEU A 41 17.91 -9.70 -11.98
N ASP A 42 18.13 -10.81 -11.28
CA ASP A 42 17.06 -11.72 -10.90
C ASP A 42 16.09 -11.05 -9.93
N VAL A 43 14.80 -11.41 -10.06
CA VAL A 43 13.71 -10.84 -9.26
C VAL A 43 12.99 -11.96 -8.52
N THR A 44 12.99 -11.92 -7.19
CA THR A 44 12.10 -12.74 -6.36
C THR A 44 10.90 -11.91 -5.96
N THR A 45 9.73 -12.35 -6.40
CA THR A 45 8.46 -11.76 -5.96
C THR A 45 7.96 -12.44 -4.69
N ILE A 46 7.62 -11.64 -3.69
CA ILE A 46 6.99 -12.05 -2.45
C ILE A 46 5.65 -11.34 -2.32
N LEU A 47 4.57 -12.11 -2.29
CA LEU A 47 3.21 -11.64 -2.11
C LEU A 47 2.77 -11.86 -0.66
N TYR A 48 2.53 -10.77 0.07
CA TYR A 48 1.93 -10.78 1.39
C TYR A 48 0.40 -10.72 1.26
N LEU A 49 -0.28 -11.77 1.72
CA LEU A 49 -1.74 -11.85 1.76
C LEU A 49 -2.25 -11.59 3.17
N ILE A 50 -3.12 -10.59 3.32
CA ILE A 50 -3.72 -10.27 4.64
C ILE A 50 -4.75 -11.33 5.03
N LYS A 51 -5.68 -11.66 4.11
CA LYS A 51 -6.72 -12.66 4.36
C LYS A 51 -6.35 -13.99 3.73
N PRO A 52 -6.74 -15.10 4.38
CA PRO A 52 -6.56 -16.41 3.79
C PRO A 52 -7.29 -16.47 2.44
N PRO A 53 -6.73 -17.16 1.45
CA PRO A 53 -7.43 -17.41 0.20
C PRO A 53 -8.67 -18.28 0.46
N SER A 54 -9.68 -18.20 -0.42
CA SER A 54 -10.72 -19.21 -0.43
C SER A 54 -10.09 -20.60 -0.68
N LYS A 55 -10.74 -21.67 -0.18
CA LYS A 55 -10.30 -23.09 -0.16
C LYS A 55 -9.76 -23.69 -1.48
N ARG A 56 -9.75 -22.94 -2.59
CA ARG A 56 -9.27 -23.34 -3.93
C ARG A 56 -7.83 -22.96 -4.26
N ALA A 57 -7.07 -22.35 -3.35
CA ALA A 57 -5.73 -21.87 -3.70
C ALA A 57 -4.63 -22.89 -3.43
N LYS A 58 -4.70 -24.06 -4.09
CA LYS A 58 -3.62 -25.07 -4.02
C LYS A 58 -2.30 -24.55 -4.59
N ASP A 59 -2.36 -23.55 -5.47
CA ASP A 59 -1.21 -23.04 -6.23
C ASP A 59 -0.97 -21.53 -5.98
N LEU A 60 -1.06 -21.07 -4.73
CA LEU A 60 -0.93 -19.64 -4.40
C LEU A 60 0.35 -19.00 -4.94
N GLY A 61 1.44 -19.76 -5.02
CA GLY A 61 2.75 -19.29 -5.49
C GLY A 61 3.02 -19.53 -6.97
N LEU A 62 2.01 -19.88 -7.75
CA LEU A 62 2.19 -20.15 -9.18
C LEU A 62 1.10 -19.44 -10.00
N TYR A 63 1.54 -18.64 -10.96
CA TYR A 63 0.67 -18.17 -12.02
C TYR A 63 0.96 -18.96 -13.30
N GLN A 64 -0.08 -19.45 -13.95
CA GLN A 64 0.01 -20.11 -15.25
C GLN A 64 -0.88 -19.40 -16.28
N SER A 65 -0.38 -19.16 -17.50
CA SER A 65 -1.25 -18.83 -18.64
C SER A 65 -1.70 -20.11 -19.33
N MET A 66 -3.00 -20.23 -19.56
CA MET A 66 -3.64 -21.39 -20.17
C MET A 66 -4.32 -21.01 -21.51
N PRO A 67 -3.60 -20.53 -22.53
CA PRO A 67 -4.17 -20.47 -23.87
C PRO A 67 -4.42 -21.90 -24.35
N PHE A 68 -5.62 -22.17 -24.88
CA PHE A 68 -6.02 -23.50 -25.37
C PHE A 68 -5.99 -24.61 -24.30
N ASP A 69 -6.24 -24.26 -23.04
CA ASP A 69 -6.27 -25.21 -21.91
C ASP A 69 -4.91 -25.92 -21.64
N GLU A 70 -3.81 -25.40 -22.18
CA GLU A 70 -2.45 -25.89 -21.92
C GLU A 70 -1.58 -24.83 -21.22
N PRO A 71 -0.77 -25.21 -20.20
CA PRO A 71 0.08 -24.26 -19.48
C PRO A 71 1.29 -23.85 -20.33
N THR A 72 1.25 -22.62 -20.87
CA THR A 72 2.31 -22.11 -21.76
C THR A 72 3.34 -21.22 -21.05
N ASN A 73 2.91 -20.37 -20.13
CA ASN A 73 3.83 -19.54 -19.33
C ASN A 73 3.56 -19.80 -17.86
N GLN A 74 4.62 -20.00 -17.11
CA GLN A 74 4.56 -20.22 -15.68
C GLN A 74 5.43 -19.20 -14.96
N PHE A 75 4.93 -18.68 -13.85
CA PHE A 75 5.69 -17.78 -13.00
C PHE A 75 5.49 -18.14 -11.53
N GLY A 76 6.61 -18.52 -10.90
CA GLY A 76 6.67 -18.84 -9.48
C GLY A 76 6.92 -17.60 -8.63
N PHE A 77 6.25 -17.51 -7.50
CA PHE A 77 6.48 -16.49 -6.48
C PHE A 77 6.21 -17.05 -5.09
N LYS A 78 6.72 -16.36 -4.07
CA LYS A 78 6.48 -16.73 -2.67
C LYS A 78 5.24 -16.04 -2.17
N VAL A 79 4.39 -16.78 -1.46
CA VAL A 79 3.22 -16.21 -0.78
C VAL A 79 3.42 -16.34 0.71
N VAL A 80 3.23 -15.23 1.41
CA VAL A 80 3.26 -15.15 2.87
C VAL A 80 1.87 -14.74 3.32
N GLN A 81 1.16 -15.63 3.99
CA GLN A 81 -0.14 -15.32 4.55
C GLN A 81 0.05 -14.70 5.93
N LEU A 82 -0.30 -13.43 6.07
CA LEU A 82 -0.12 -12.70 7.33
C LEU A 82 -1.02 -13.24 8.45
N CYS A 83 -2.16 -13.83 8.09
CA CYS A 83 -3.06 -14.49 9.04
C CYS A 83 -2.41 -15.69 9.75
N ASP A 84 -1.42 -16.35 9.14
CA ASP A 84 -0.69 -17.47 9.75
C ASP A 84 0.11 -17.02 11.00
N PHE A 85 0.42 -15.73 11.10
CA PHE A 85 1.12 -15.14 12.24
C PHE A 85 0.18 -14.53 13.28
N SER A 86 -1.14 -14.56 13.06
CA SER A 86 -2.13 -13.95 13.97
C SER A 86 -1.99 -14.44 15.41
N LYS A 87 -1.77 -15.74 15.61
CA LYS A 87 -1.53 -16.33 16.94
C LYS A 87 -0.26 -15.79 17.59
N ALA A 88 0.86 -15.80 16.86
CA ALA A 88 2.14 -15.29 17.37
C ALA A 88 2.04 -13.80 17.75
N ILE A 89 1.31 -12.99 16.97
CA ILE A 89 1.06 -11.59 17.28
C ILE A 89 0.23 -11.47 18.57
N LEU A 90 -0.86 -12.23 18.70
CA LEU A 90 -1.70 -12.25 19.91
C LEU A 90 -0.92 -12.69 21.15
N ASP A 91 0.00 -13.64 20.99
CA ASP A 91 0.88 -14.12 22.06
C ASP A 91 1.96 -13.09 22.45
N GLY A 92 2.13 -12.02 21.67
CA GLY A 92 3.06 -10.93 21.95
C GLY A 92 4.48 -11.17 21.46
N ASP A 93 4.66 -11.98 20.41
CA ASP A 93 5.96 -12.17 19.78
C ASP A 93 6.49 -10.85 19.22
N LYS A 94 7.62 -10.41 19.78
CA LYS A 94 8.27 -9.13 19.46
C LYS A 94 8.64 -9.00 17.98
N ARG A 95 8.86 -10.12 17.27
CA ARG A 95 9.17 -10.12 15.82
C ARG A 95 8.02 -9.56 14.98
N PHE A 96 6.78 -9.67 15.48
CA PHE A 96 5.58 -9.29 14.75
C PHE A 96 4.85 -8.09 15.36
N ILE A 97 5.50 -7.37 16.29
CA ILE A 97 4.86 -6.24 16.97
C ILE A 97 4.37 -5.16 16.01
N SER A 98 5.11 -4.94 14.92
CA SER A 98 4.76 -4.00 13.84
C SER A 98 3.46 -4.37 13.11
N LEU A 99 3.00 -5.62 13.24
CA LEU A 99 1.77 -6.13 12.63
C LEU A 99 0.57 -6.07 13.59
N VAL A 100 0.77 -5.72 14.87
CA VAL A 100 -0.31 -5.57 15.85
C VAL A 100 -1.47 -4.70 15.33
N PRO A 101 -1.26 -3.57 14.63
CA PRO A 101 -2.34 -2.75 14.09
C PRO A 101 -3.28 -3.49 13.12
N LEU A 102 -2.78 -4.53 12.46
CA LEU A 102 -3.51 -5.32 11.47
C LEU A 102 -4.32 -6.46 12.09
N LEU A 103 -4.19 -6.74 13.40
CA LEU A 103 -4.85 -7.87 14.07
C LEU A 103 -6.32 -8.08 13.67
N PRO A 104 -7.19 -7.05 13.62
CA PRO A 104 -8.59 -7.22 13.21
C PRO A 104 -8.77 -7.78 11.78
N GLU A 105 -7.81 -7.57 10.89
CA GLU A 105 -7.84 -8.10 9.52
C GLU A 105 -7.25 -9.52 9.40
N LEU A 106 -6.43 -9.93 10.37
CA LEU A 106 -5.70 -11.20 10.36
C LEU A 106 -6.47 -12.34 11.03
N VAL A 107 -7.45 -12.00 11.88
CA VAL A 107 -8.33 -12.98 12.54
C VAL A 107 -9.60 -13.20 11.72
N GLU A 108 -10.15 -14.41 11.79
CA GLU A 108 -11.35 -14.78 11.03
C GLU A 108 -12.59 -13.95 11.42
N LYS A 109 -12.75 -13.72 12.73
CA LYS A 109 -13.86 -12.96 13.31
C LYS A 109 -13.31 -11.91 14.28
N PRO A 110 -13.02 -10.68 13.82
CA PRO A 110 -12.60 -9.61 14.71
C PRO A 110 -13.68 -9.36 15.76
N ASN A 111 -13.27 -9.34 17.02
CA ASN A 111 -14.15 -9.13 18.16
C ASN A 111 -13.50 -8.18 19.17
N ILE A 112 -14.26 -7.82 20.20
CA ILE A 112 -13.82 -6.88 21.23
C ILE A 112 -12.57 -7.39 21.97
N ALA A 113 -12.47 -8.69 22.24
CA ALA A 113 -11.30 -9.28 22.90
C ALA A 113 -10.00 -9.08 22.10
N VAL A 114 -10.08 -9.19 20.76
CA VAL A 114 -8.93 -8.92 19.87
C VAL A 114 -8.47 -7.47 20.00
N LEU A 115 -9.39 -6.51 20.09
CA LEU A 115 -9.02 -5.10 20.28
C LEU A 115 -8.44 -4.80 21.66
N HIS A 116 -8.97 -5.43 22.72
CA HIS A 116 -8.36 -5.31 24.05
C HIS A 116 -6.93 -5.87 24.05
N ARG A 117 -6.74 -7.04 23.46
CA ARG A 117 -5.41 -7.63 23.35
C ARG A 117 -4.45 -6.76 22.53
N GLN A 118 -4.94 -6.23 21.42
CA GLN A 118 -4.20 -5.28 20.59
C GLN A 118 -3.76 -4.05 21.40
N ARG A 119 -4.66 -3.47 22.21
CA ARG A 119 -4.36 -2.35 23.11
C ARG A 119 -3.27 -2.70 24.11
N GLU A 120 -3.35 -3.86 24.78
CA GLU A 120 -2.32 -4.32 25.72
C GLU A 120 -0.93 -4.44 25.06
N LEU A 121 -0.88 -5.04 23.88
CA LEU A 121 0.36 -5.21 23.12
C LEU A 121 0.99 -3.86 22.76
N ILE A 122 0.17 -2.87 22.37
CA ILE A 122 0.65 -1.52 22.11
C ILE A 122 1.15 -0.87 23.40
N ARG A 123 0.39 -0.95 24.51
CA ARG A 123 0.80 -0.38 25.81
C ARG A 123 2.11 -0.96 26.34
N SER A 124 2.39 -2.22 26.03
CA SER A 124 3.65 -2.87 26.42
C SER A 124 4.89 -2.30 25.72
N GLN A 125 4.73 -1.47 24.70
CA GLN A 125 5.86 -0.84 24.00
C GLN A 125 6.49 0.26 24.85
N GLN A 126 7.76 0.09 25.18
CA GLN A 126 8.52 1.06 25.98
C GLN A 126 8.68 2.39 25.24
N ASP A 127 9.05 2.34 23.96
CA ASP A 127 9.21 3.54 23.13
C ASP A 127 7.85 4.22 22.90
N PRO A 128 7.67 5.45 23.41
CA PRO A 128 6.41 6.16 23.29
C PRO A 128 6.12 6.65 21.86
N VAL A 129 7.15 6.89 21.02
CA VAL A 129 6.96 7.23 19.61
C VAL A 129 6.41 6.01 18.88
N ARG A 130 7.06 4.85 19.06
CA ARG A 130 6.60 3.59 18.48
C ARG A 130 5.18 3.23 18.94
N ARG A 131 4.88 3.46 20.21
CA ARG A 131 3.54 3.27 20.77
C ARG A 131 2.50 4.14 20.08
N ALA A 132 2.79 5.42 19.88
CA ALA A 132 1.91 6.36 19.19
C ALA A 132 1.68 5.97 17.72
N GLU A 133 2.73 5.53 17.00
CA GLU A 133 2.61 5.02 15.64
C GLU A 133 1.67 3.81 15.56
N LEU A 134 1.86 2.82 16.43
CA LEU A 134 1.02 1.62 16.44
C LEU A 134 -0.44 1.96 16.79
N TYR A 135 -0.67 2.93 17.67
CA TYR A 135 -2.01 3.44 17.96
C TYR A 135 -2.66 4.08 16.74
N TYR A 136 -1.94 4.95 16.03
CA TYR A 136 -2.44 5.59 14.83
C TYR A 136 -2.95 4.56 13.80
N TYR A 137 -2.09 3.59 13.49
CA TYR A 137 -2.44 2.55 12.52
C TYR A 137 -3.59 1.67 13.03
N THR A 138 -3.65 1.40 14.34
CA THR A 138 -4.74 0.63 14.94
C THR A 138 -6.08 1.32 14.75
N LEU A 139 -6.16 2.64 14.97
CA LEU A 139 -7.39 3.41 14.73
C LEU A 139 -7.81 3.33 13.26
N ALA A 140 -6.86 3.47 12.33
CA ALA A 140 -7.14 3.41 10.90
C ALA A 140 -7.70 2.05 10.45
N PHE A 141 -7.25 0.94 11.02
CA PHE A 141 -7.74 -0.40 10.67
C PHE A 141 -8.99 -0.82 11.44
N ALA A 142 -9.09 -0.48 12.74
CA ALA A 142 -10.21 -0.88 13.58
C ALA A 142 -11.55 -0.26 13.12
N GLU A 143 -11.53 0.97 12.56
CA GLU A 143 -12.74 1.65 12.06
C GLU A 143 -13.45 0.89 10.93
N ARG A 144 -12.80 -0.10 10.31
CA ARG A 144 -13.40 -0.96 9.28
C ARG A 144 -14.33 -2.03 9.84
N HIS A 145 -14.16 -2.39 11.12
CA HIS A 145 -14.89 -3.49 11.76
C HIS A 145 -15.73 -3.04 12.97
N PHE A 146 -15.38 -1.90 13.57
CA PHE A 146 -16.02 -1.42 14.79
C PHE A 146 -16.47 0.03 14.65
N SER A 147 -17.50 0.40 15.42
CA SER A 147 -17.99 1.78 15.38
C SER A 147 -16.94 2.75 15.91
N LYS A 148 -16.86 3.93 15.28
CA LYS A 148 -15.96 5.01 15.69
C LYS A 148 -16.16 5.43 17.15
N LYS A 149 -17.42 5.42 17.62
CA LYS A 149 -17.76 5.72 19.03
C LYS A 149 -17.14 4.69 19.97
N PHE A 150 -17.25 3.41 19.64
CA PHE A 150 -16.66 2.32 20.44
C PHE A 150 -15.14 2.41 20.47
N ILE A 151 -14.48 2.55 19.31
CA ILE A 151 -13.02 2.64 19.22
C ILE A 151 -12.51 3.83 20.05
N ARG A 152 -13.14 5.01 19.92
CA ARG A 152 -12.78 6.20 20.70
C ARG A 152 -12.94 5.99 22.20
N SER A 153 -13.94 5.22 22.63
CA SER A 153 -14.14 4.88 24.04
C SER A 153 -13.06 3.92 24.53
N LEU A 154 -12.74 2.89 23.75
CA LEU A 154 -11.78 1.85 24.10
C LEU A 154 -10.35 2.40 24.23
N PHE A 155 -9.99 3.35 23.36
CA PHE A 155 -8.66 3.96 23.31
C PHE A 155 -8.61 5.37 23.92
N LYS A 156 -9.59 5.76 24.76
CA LYS A 156 -9.72 7.14 25.26
C LYS A 156 -8.47 7.62 26.02
N GLU A 157 -7.97 6.82 26.96
CA GLU A 157 -6.76 7.15 27.76
C GLU A 157 -5.50 7.24 26.88
N ASP A 158 -5.42 6.37 25.88
CA ASP A 158 -4.29 6.32 24.95
C ASP A 158 -4.37 7.44 23.88
N ARG A 159 -5.56 8.02 23.70
CA ARG A 159 -5.80 9.13 22.79
C ARG A 159 -5.26 10.46 23.32
N GLU A 160 -5.30 10.69 24.63
CA GLU A 160 -4.67 11.87 25.24
C GLU A 160 -3.15 11.86 25.01
N MET A 161 -2.55 10.67 25.08
CA MET A 161 -1.17 10.46 24.69
C MET A 161 -0.98 10.80 23.20
N TYR A 162 -1.79 10.21 22.30
CA TYR A 162 -1.75 10.48 20.86
C TYR A 162 -1.91 11.96 20.48
N GLU A 163 -2.87 12.68 21.07
CA GLU A 163 -3.12 14.11 20.80
C GLU A 163 -1.95 14.99 21.28
N HIS A 164 -1.17 14.50 22.25
CA HIS A 164 0.09 15.09 22.65
C HIS A 164 1.21 14.81 21.61
N TRP A 165 1.25 13.61 21.02
CA TRP A 165 2.24 13.22 20.00
C TRP A 165 1.97 13.79 18.59
N GLU A 166 0.72 14.12 18.22
CA GLU A 166 0.44 14.92 17.00
C GLU A 166 1.13 16.29 17.04
N ARG A 167 1.47 16.79 18.23
CA ARG A 167 2.24 18.04 18.43
C ARG A 167 3.75 17.80 18.49
N VAL A 168 4.20 16.55 18.47
CA VAL A 168 5.63 16.22 18.39
C VAL A 168 6.04 16.31 16.92
N PRO A 169 7.00 17.20 16.55
CA PRO A 169 7.28 17.57 15.16
C PRO A 169 7.48 16.37 14.24
N ILE A 170 8.18 15.33 14.70
CA ILE A 170 8.50 14.15 13.89
C ILE A 170 7.25 13.35 13.51
N VAL A 171 6.32 13.13 14.44
CA VAL A 171 5.10 12.35 14.19
C VAL A 171 4.08 13.18 13.41
N GLY A 172 3.91 14.46 13.74
CA GLY A 172 3.08 15.39 12.98
C GLY A 172 3.53 15.52 11.52
N ASP A 173 4.83 15.72 11.29
CA ASP A 173 5.41 15.84 9.94
C ASP A 173 5.27 14.53 9.16
N MET A 174 5.53 13.37 9.77
CA MET A 174 5.32 12.07 9.14
C MET A 174 3.85 11.82 8.77
N MET A 175 2.92 12.23 9.63
CA MET A 175 1.49 12.10 9.39
C MET A 175 0.99 12.99 8.27
N ASP A 176 1.43 14.24 8.24
CA ASP A 176 1.07 15.19 7.20
C ASP A 176 1.68 14.79 5.86
N GLU A 177 2.93 14.32 5.85
CA GLU A 177 3.54 13.73 4.67
C GLU A 177 2.77 12.51 4.15
N GLN A 178 2.35 11.58 5.03
CA GLN A 178 1.62 10.39 4.61
C GLN A 178 0.20 10.73 4.11
N LYS A 179 -0.51 11.64 4.78
CA LYS A 179 -1.81 12.14 4.30
C LYS A 179 -1.66 12.82 2.94
N GLN A 180 -0.61 13.60 2.75
CA GLN A 180 -0.32 14.28 1.50
C GLN A 180 0.02 13.28 0.38
N LYS A 181 0.90 12.32 0.65
CA LYS A 181 1.24 11.23 -0.29
C LYS A 181 0.02 10.40 -0.67
N GLY A 182 -0.83 10.05 0.31
CA GLY A 182 -2.09 9.33 0.06
C GLY A 182 -3.06 10.11 -0.83
N ARG A 183 -3.20 11.42 -0.62
CA ARG A 183 -4.01 12.30 -1.47
C ARG A 183 -3.46 12.39 -2.90
N ILE A 184 -2.14 12.51 -3.05
CA ILE A 184 -1.47 12.55 -4.35
C ILE A 184 -1.74 11.25 -5.12
N LEU A 185 -1.49 10.10 -4.49
CA LEU A 185 -1.72 8.78 -5.10
C LEU A 185 -3.19 8.60 -5.50
N ALA A 186 -4.12 8.93 -4.61
CA ALA A 186 -5.55 8.81 -4.90
C ALA A 186 -5.96 9.68 -6.10
N PHE A 187 -5.46 10.92 -6.21
CA PHE A 187 -5.76 11.75 -7.38
C PHE A 187 -5.11 11.21 -8.66
N GLN A 188 -3.86 10.73 -8.59
CA GLN A 188 -3.17 10.13 -9.74
C GLN A 188 -3.92 8.90 -10.25
N GLU A 189 -4.33 8.00 -9.35
CA GLU A 189 -5.12 6.80 -9.67
C GLU A 189 -6.47 7.17 -10.28
N ASN A 190 -7.19 8.12 -9.67
CA ASN A 190 -8.50 8.56 -10.18
C ASN A 190 -8.40 9.22 -11.56
N ILE A 191 -7.39 10.05 -11.80
CA ILE A 191 -7.14 10.65 -13.13
C ILE A 191 -6.86 9.55 -14.15
N MET A 192 -6.01 8.58 -13.80
CA MET A 192 -5.68 7.45 -14.70
C MET A 192 -6.88 6.56 -14.97
N ALA A 193 -7.74 6.31 -13.97
CA ALA A 193 -8.97 5.55 -14.16
C ALA A 193 -9.95 6.23 -15.12
N ILE A 194 -10.11 7.56 -15.02
CA ILE A 194 -10.95 8.33 -15.96
C ILE A 194 -10.33 8.32 -17.37
N LEU A 195 -9.02 8.49 -17.48
CA LEU A 195 -8.32 8.48 -18.77
C LEU A 195 -8.44 7.12 -19.48
N SER A 196 -8.28 6.04 -18.74
CA SER A 196 -8.44 4.68 -19.26
C SER A 196 -9.89 4.41 -19.68
N SER A 197 -10.86 4.73 -18.83
CA SER A 197 -12.28 4.45 -19.10
C SER A 197 -12.91 5.31 -20.20
N ARG A 198 -12.59 6.61 -20.26
CA ARG A 198 -13.22 7.54 -21.21
C ARG A 198 -12.48 7.70 -22.52
N PHE A 199 -11.15 7.55 -22.50
CA PHE A 199 -10.31 7.86 -23.65
C PHE A 199 -9.44 6.67 -24.09
N GLY A 200 -9.63 5.49 -23.50
CA GLY A 200 -8.86 4.29 -23.85
C GLY A 200 -7.36 4.40 -23.56
N VAL A 201 -6.96 5.34 -22.71
CA VAL A 201 -5.54 5.58 -22.42
C VAL A 201 -5.04 4.53 -21.43
N GLU A 202 -4.23 3.61 -21.92
CA GLU A 202 -3.46 2.69 -21.09
C GLU A 202 -2.05 3.23 -20.82
N ASN A 203 -1.37 2.65 -19.83
CA ASN A 203 -0.09 3.13 -19.30
C ASN A 203 0.92 3.55 -20.41
N GLY A 204 1.55 4.72 -20.23
CA GLY A 204 2.45 5.30 -21.25
C GLY A 204 3.00 6.69 -20.87
N LYS A 205 3.26 7.54 -21.86
CA LYS A 205 3.80 8.91 -21.66
C LYS A 205 2.90 9.76 -20.76
N ILE A 206 1.58 9.62 -20.89
CA ILE A 206 0.58 10.34 -20.08
C ILE A 206 0.62 9.88 -18.62
N ALA A 207 0.70 8.57 -18.36
CA ALA A 207 0.82 8.03 -17.00
C ALA A 207 2.09 8.55 -16.29
N ARG A 208 3.22 8.64 -17.01
CA ARG A 208 4.46 9.24 -16.47
C ARG A 208 4.27 10.70 -16.07
N ILE A 209 3.51 11.47 -16.87
CA ILE A 209 3.23 12.87 -16.56
C ILE A 209 2.36 12.96 -15.30
N VAL A 210 1.25 12.22 -15.25
CA VAL A 210 0.35 12.20 -14.08
C VAL A 210 1.11 11.82 -12.81
N ASN A 211 1.90 10.74 -12.86
CA ASN A 211 2.68 10.25 -11.72
C ASN A 211 3.83 11.18 -11.31
N SER A 212 4.24 12.12 -12.18
CA SER A 212 5.29 13.11 -11.87
C SER A 212 4.78 14.36 -11.16
N ILE A 213 3.46 14.53 -11.03
CA ILE A 213 2.87 15.68 -10.35
C ILE A 213 2.73 15.34 -8.86
N ASP A 214 3.44 16.09 -8.02
CA ASP A 214 3.52 15.94 -6.56
C ASP A 214 2.70 16.99 -5.79
N ASP A 215 2.10 17.96 -6.48
CA ASP A 215 1.26 18.99 -5.88
C ASP A 215 -0.22 18.54 -5.84
N PRO A 216 -0.78 18.27 -4.64
CA PRO A 216 -2.17 17.81 -4.50
C PRO A 216 -3.21 18.86 -4.96
N LYS A 217 -2.91 20.17 -4.91
CA LYS A 217 -3.84 21.21 -5.39
C LYS A 217 -3.90 21.23 -6.92
N LYS A 218 -2.76 21.04 -7.58
CA LYS A 218 -2.70 20.89 -9.04
C LYS A 218 -3.43 19.63 -9.49
N LEU A 219 -3.16 18.50 -8.83
CA LEU A 219 -3.85 17.25 -9.12
C LEU A 219 -5.36 17.34 -8.95
N ARG A 220 -5.85 17.98 -7.89
CA ARG A 220 -7.29 18.22 -7.70
C ARG A 220 -7.90 19.06 -8.83
N THR A 221 -7.22 20.12 -9.24
CA THR A 221 -7.66 20.98 -10.35
C THR A 221 -7.71 20.20 -11.67
N ILE A 222 -6.68 19.40 -11.94
CA ILE A 222 -6.62 18.53 -13.13
C ILE A 222 -7.77 17.53 -13.09
N PHE A 223 -7.97 16.82 -11.97
CA PHE A 223 -9.05 15.86 -11.80
C PHE A 223 -10.42 16.48 -12.12
N GLN A 224 -10.74 17.66 -11.57
CA GLN A 224 -11.98 18.37 -11.87
C GLN A 224 -12.15 18.73 -13.35
N ARG A 225 -11.05 19.09 -14.04
CA ARG A 225 -11.07 19.43 -15.46
C ARG A 225 -11.18 18.20 -16.36
N VAL A 226 -10.51 17.10 -16.00
CA VAL A 226 -10.59 15.82 -16.71
C VAL A 226 -12.01 15.26 -16.70
N LEU A 227 -12.75 15.41 -15.59
CA LEU A 227 -14.17 15.06 -15.52
C LEU A 227 -15.02 15.81 -16.56
N LYS A 228 -14.69 17.07 -16.85
CA LYS A 228 -15.43 17.94 -17.78
C LYS A 228 -14.88 17.93 -19.22
N ALA A 229 -13.71 17.32 -19.44
CA ALA A 229 -13.07 17.31 -20.74
C ALA A 229 -13.88 16.46 -21.74
N LYS A 230 -14.03 16.97 -22.96
CA LYS A 230 -14.73 16.28 -24.06
C LYS A 230 -13.77 15.51 -24.97
N ALA A 231 -12.49 15.87 -24.99
CA ALA A 231 -11.47 15.29 -25.87
C ALA A 231 -10.16 15.02 -25.11
N LEU A 232 -9.43 14.00 -25.56
CA LEU A 232 -8.16 13.59 -24.95
C LEU A 232 -7.08 14.67 -25.11
N ASP A 233 -7.00 15.34 -26.26
CA ASP A 233 -5.98 16.38 -26.52
C ASP A 233 -6.07 17.54 -25.52
N THR A 234 -7.29 17.90 -25.13
CA THR A 234 -7.54 18.91 -24.09
C THR A 234 -6.95 18.50 -22.75
N VAL A 235 -7.01 17.20 -22.41
CA VAL A 235 -6.43 16.67 -21.18
C VAL A 235 -4.90 16.59 -21.28
N VAL A 236 -4.38 16.20 -22.44
CA VAL A 236 -2.93 16.12 -22.69
C VAL A 236 -2.27 17.50 -22.55
N ASP A 237 -2.86 18.54 -23.12
CA ASP A 237 -2.36 19.92 -23.00
C ASP A 237 -2.33 20.41 -21.54
N MET A 238 -3.39 20.11 -20.76
CA MET A 238 -3.43 20.42 -19.33
C MET A 238 -2.33 19.71 -18.54
N LEU A 239 -2.11 18.43 -18.82
CA LEU A 239 -1.07 17.63 -18.15
C LEU A 239 0.34 18.11 -18.51
N GLN A 240 0.56 18.53 -19.76
CA GLN A 240 1.84 19.11 -20.18
C GLN A 240 2.12 20.45 -19.50
N LYS A 241 1.11 21.31 -19.37
CA LYS A 241 1.20 22.58 -18.62
C LYS A 241 1.43 22.39 -17.12
N ALA A 242 1.00 21.25 -16.58
CA ALA A 242 1.16 20.91 -15.17
C ALA A 242 2.51 20.23 -14.83
N LYS A 243 3.37 19.94 -15.81
CA LYS A 243 4.69 19.36 -15.55
C LYS A 243 5.47 20.23 -14.56
N PRO A 244 6.16 19.63 -13.57
CA PRO A 244 7.10 20.38 -12.75
C PRO A 244 8.17 21.01 -13.65
N SER A 245 8.40 22.32 -13.52
CA SER A 245 9.52 22.97 -14.20
C SER A 245 10.82 22.37 -13.67
N ALA A 246 11.79 22.11 -14.54
CA ALA A 246 13.05 21.43 -14.20
C ALA A 246 13.97 22.21 -13.23
N LYS A 247 13.49 23.26 -12.55
CA LYS A 247 14.26 24.11 -11.63
C LYS A 247 13.87 23.85 -10.18
N ARG A 248 14.29 22.70 -9.62
CA ARG A 248 14.45 22.50 -8.15
C ARG A 248 15.23 21.21 -7.87
N LYS A 249 16.50 21.17 -8.30
CA LYS A 249 17.49 20.18 -7.84
C LYS A 249 18.86 20.83 -7.69
N THR A 250 18.96 21.88 -6.86
CA THR A 250 20.22 22.34 -6.26
C THR A 250 19.88 23.15 -5.02
N ALA A 251 19.73 22.48 -3.88
CA ALA A 251 19.95 23.04 -2.55
C ALA A 251 19.65 21.96 -1.50
N LYS A 252 20.67 21.16 -1.21
CA LYS A 252 21.08 20.72 0.13
C LYS A 252 22.31 19.83 -0.07
N ALA A 253 23.46 20.50 -0.05
CA ALA A 253 24.71 19.93 0.41
C ALA A 253 24.63 19.73 1.93
#